data_AF-A0A0R0EUE4-F1
#
_entry.id   AF-A0A0R0EUE4-F1
#
_cell.length_a   1.000
_cell.length_b   1.000
_cell.length_c   1.000
_cell.angle_alpha   90.00
_cell.angle_beta   90.00
_cell.angle_gamma   90.00
#
_symmetry.space_group_name_H-M   'P 1'
#
loop_
_entity.id
_entity.type
_entity.pdbx_description
1 polymer ?
#
loop_
_entity_poly.entity_id
_entity_poly.type
_entity_poly.pdbx_seq_one_letter_code
_entity_poly.pdbx_strand_id
1 'polypeptide(L)' 'MLMCESILCKDISVDSVAYIFALADRYCATHLKSICQKFSAENFDAVMHSDGFEYLKKNCPLLQSELLKTGVGCEKEFS' A
#
# COMPACT_ATOMS: atom_id res chain seq x y z
N MET A 1 -7.99 15.66 10.52
CA MET A 1 -8.37 14.48 11.33
C MET A 1 -7.27 13.45 11.12
N LEU A 2 -6.39 13.24 12.10
CA LEU A 2 -5.43 12.13 12.07
C LEU A 2 -6.26 10.87 12.30
N MET A 3 -6.58 10.13 11.24
CA MET A 3 -7.18 8.81 11.45
C MET A 3 -6.15 7.95 12.18
N CYS A 4 -6.55 7.32 13.28
CA CYS A 4 -5.65 6.47 14.05
C CYS A 4 -5.17 5.32 13.15
N GLU A 5 -3.84 5.22 12.96
CA GLU A 5 -3.24 4.15 12.14
C GLU A 5 -3.75 2.77 12.56
N SER A 6 -3.91 2.55 13.87
CA SER A 6 -4.36 1.29 14.45
C SER A 6 -5.77 0.85 14.03
N ILE A 7 -6.65 1.79 13.68
CA ILE A 7 -8.00 1.47 13.19
C ILE A 7 -7.91 1.06 11.72
N LEU A 8 -7.22 1.87 10.91
CA LEU A 8 -7.02 1.59 9.48
C LEU A 8 -6.29 0.26 9.25
N CYS A 9 -5.34 -0.12 10.11
CA CYS A 9 -4.66 -1.42 10.03
C CYS A 9 -5.62 -2.61 10.07
N LYS A 10 -6.74 -2.51 10.80
CA LYS A 10 -7.70 -3.61 10.95
C LYS A 10 -8.58 -3.81 9.73
N ASP A 11 -8.69 -2.79 8.89
CA ASP A 11 -9.54 -2.80 7.69
C ASP A 11 -8.74 -3.13 6.42
N ILE A 12 -7.47 -3.55 6.55
CA ILE A 12 -6.64 -3.93 5.40
C ILE A 12 -7.17 -5.24 4.79
N SER A 13 -7.57 -5.14 3.52
CA SER A 13 -7.97 -6.23 2.65
C SER A 13 -7.41 -5.98 1.25
N VAL A 14 -7.57 -6.94 0.33
CA VAL A 14 -7.15 -6.78 -1.09
C VAL A 14 -7.81 -5.56 -1.74
N ASP A 15 -9.08 -5.30 -1.41
CA ASP A 15 -9.86 -4.20 -1.98
C ASP A 15 -9.51 -2.84 -1.36
N SER A 16 -9.08 -2.82 -0.09
CA SER A 16 -8.83 -1.59 0.66
C SER A 16 -7.35 -1.19 0.70
N VAL A 17 -6.40 -2.12 0.60
CA VAL A 17 -4.97 -1.89 0.89
C VAL A 17 -4.38 -0.76 0.05
N ALA A 18 -4.75 -0.65 -1.22
CA ALA A 18 -4.23 0.41 -2.09
C ALA A 18 -4.75 1.80 -1.71
N TYR A 19 -6.01 1.90 -1.26
CA TYR A 19 -6.56 3.16 -0.73
C TYR A 19 -5.93 3.52 0.61
N ILE A 20 -5.79 2.54 1.50
CA ILE A 20 -5.14 2.73 2.81
C ILE A 20 -3.67 3.12 2.61
N PHE A 21 -2.97 2.53 1.64
CA PHE A 21 -1.60 2.89 1.28
C PHE A 21 -1.49 4.35 0.83
N ALA A 22 -2.40 4.83 -0.01
CA ALA A 22 -2.46 6.24 -0.40
C ALA A 22 -2.72 7.17 0.78
N LEU A 23 -3.64 6.79 1.68
CA LEU A 23 -3.90 7.55 2.90
C LEU A 23 -2.68 7.57 3.82
N ALA A 24 -2.00 6.43 3.96
CA ALA A 24 -0.82 6.31 4.81
C ALA A 24 0.29 7.25 4.32
N ASP A 25 0.54 7.29 3.01
CA ASP A 25 1.49 8.22 2.41
C ASP A 25 1.08 9.69 2.63
N ARG A 26 -0.19 10.03 2.35
CA ARG A 26 -0.72 11.38 2.51
C ARG A 26 -0.62 11.92 3.93
N TYR A 27 -0.74 11.06 4.93
CA TYR A 27 -0.67 11.42 6.35
C TYR A 27 0.70 11.14 6.98
N CYS A 28 1.73 10.81 6.20
CA CYS A 28 3.06 10.45 6.69
C CYS A 28 3.04 9.31 7.74
N ALA A 29 2.09 8.40 7.61
CA ALA A 29 1.87 7.26 8.49
C ALA A 29 2.78 6.08 8.09
N THR A 30 4.08 6.22 8.36
CA THR A 30 5.11 5.30 7.86
C THR A 30 4.90 3.85 8.30
N HIS A 31 4.42 3.63 9.52
CA HIS A 31 4.17 2.28 10.04
C HIS A 31 3.02 1.59 9.30
N LEU A 32 1.89 2.29 9.13
CA LEU A 32 0.76 1.81 8.33
C LEU A 32 1.16 1.55 6.88
N LYS A 33 1.96 2.46 6.28
CA LYS A 33 2.46 2.32 4.91
C LYS A 33 3.26 1.03 4.73
N SER A 34 4.13 0.70 5.69
CA SER A 34 4.92 -0.54 5.69
C SER A 34 4.03 -1.80 5.82
N ILE A 35 3.00 -1.76 6.67
CA ILE A 35 2.04 -2.86 6.80
C ILE A 35 1.30 -3.10 5.48
N CYS A 36 0.84 -2.03 4.81
CA CYS A 36 0.23 -2.15 3.49
C CYS A 36 1.18 -2.77 2.48
N GLN A 37 2.46 -2.37 2.45
CA GLN A 37 3.45 -2.94 1.53
C GLN A 37 3.66 -4.44 1.76
N LYS A 38 3.76 -4.86 3.02
CA LYS A 38 3.89 -6.29 3.37
C LYS A 38 2.66 -7.07 2.94
N PHE A 39 1.46 -6.60 3.27
CA PHE A 39 0.21 -7.23 2.85
C PHE A 39 0.11 -7.32 1.32
N SER A 40 0.49 -6.25 0.62
CA SER A 40 0.52 -6.21 -0.84
C SER A 40 1.55 -7.16 -1.44
N ALA A 41 2.70 -7.37 -0.81
CA ALA A 41 3.67 -8.38 -1.25
C ALA A 41 3.09 -9.81 -1.11
N GLU A 42 2.41 -10.09 -0.01
CA GLU A 42 1.80 -11.40 0.26
C GLU A 42 0.58 -11.69 -0.63
N ASN A 43 -0.12 -10.65 -1.08
CA ASN A 43 -1.34 -10.74 -1.90
C ASN A 43 -1.16 -10.06 -3.28
N PHE A 44 0.05 -10.09 -3.82
CA PHE A 44 0.47 -9.24 -4.94
C PHE A 44 -0.46 -9.33 -6.15
N ASP A 45 -0.71 -10.54 -6.64
CA ASP A 45 -1.58 -10.76 -7.80
C ASP A 45 -2.99 -10.23 -7.54
N ALA A 46 -3.57 -10.50 -6.37
CA ALA A 46 -4.91 -10.05 -6.03
C ALA A 46 -4.99 -8.51 -5.95
N VAL A 47 -3.98 -7.87 -5.35
CA VAL A 47 -3.91 -6.41 -5.24
C VAL A 47 -3.72 -5.76 -6.60
N MET A 48 -2.92 -6.32 -7.50
CA MET A 48 -2.74 -5.78 -8.85
C MET A 48 -4.04 -5.73 -9.67
N HIS A 49 -4.98 -6.63 -9.39
CA HIS A 49 -6.28 -6.72 -10.06
C HIS A 49 -7.40 -5.98 -9.32
N SER A 50 -7.10 -5.30 -8.20
CA SER A 50 -8.12 -4.59 -7.43
C SER A 50 -8.37 -3.17 -7.95
N ASP A 51 -9.59 -2.69 -7.76
CA ASP A 51 -10.00 -1.32 -8.12
C ASP A 51 -9.12 -0.27 -7.43
N GLY A 52 -8.67 -0.56 -6.20
CA GLY A 52 -7.76 0.31 -5.48
C GLY A 52 -6.41 0.49 -6.16
N PHE A 53 -5.88 -0.55 -6.80
CA PHE A 53 -4.65 -0.44 -7.57
C PHE A 53 -4.86 0.34 -8.88
N GLU A 54 -6.01 0.18 -9.54
CA GLU A 54 -6.39 1.02 -10.67
C GLU A 54 -6.53 2.50 -10.25
N TYR A 55 -7.10 2.76 -9.08
CA TYR A 55 -7.18 4.10 -8.50
C TYR A 55 -5.78 4.71 -8.32
N LEU A 56 -4.82 3.96 -7.77
CA LEU A 56 -3.43 4.42 -7.64
C LEU A 56 -2.83 4.72 -9.01
N LYS A 57 -3.06 3.87 -10.02
CA LYS A 57 -2.56 4.08 -11.39
C LYS A 57 -3.06 5.41 -11.98
N LYS A 58 -4.32 5.78 -11.73
CA LYS A 58 -4.94 7.00 -12.26
C LYS A 58 -4.54 8.26 -11.48
N ASN A 59 -4.46 8.19 -10.15
CA ASN A 59 -4.36 9.37 -9.30
C ASN A 59 -2.98 9.55 -8.64
N CYS A 60 -2.24 8.46 -8.44
CA CYS A 60 -0.99 8.43 -7.68
C CYS A 60 0.03 7.47 -8.31
N PRO A 61 0.50 7.73 -9.55
CA PRO A 61 1.37 6.79 -10.28
C PRO A 61 2.69 6.48 -9.57
N LEU A 62 3.21 7.40 -8.76
CA LEU A 62 4.39 7.15 -7.93
C LEU A 62 4.12 6.10 -6.85
N LEU A 63 2.98 6.19 -6.17
CA LEU A 63 2.57 5.21 -5.15
C LEU A 63 2.25 3.86 -5.78
N GLN A 64 1.62 3.86 -6.96
CA GLN A 64 1.43 2.64 -7.75
C GLN A 64 2.78 1.94 -8.02
N SER A 65 3.81 2.70 -8.43
CA SER A 65 5.13 2.14 -8.70
C SER A 65 5.85 1.65 -7.45
N GLU A 66 5.60 2.29 -6.30
CA GLU A 66 6.15 1.87 -5.01
C GLU A 66 5.55 0.53 -4.57
N LEU A 67 4.25 0.36 -4.75
CA LEU A 67 3.55 -0.87 -4.43
C LEU A 67 3.91 -2.02 -5.40
N LEU A 68 4.19 -1.72 -6.67
CA LEU A 68 4.73 -2.73 -7.61
C LEU A 68 6.09 -3.30 -7.17
N LYS A 69 6.93 -2.48 -6.55
CA LYS A 69 8.25 -2.91 -6.06
C LYS A 69 8.17 -3.86 -4.87
N THR A 70 7.01 -4.01 -4.23
CA THR A 70 6.86 -4.95 -3.11
C THR A 70 6.75 -6.40 -3.59
N GLY A 71 6.25 -6.64 -4.80
CA GLY A 71 6.17 -7.98 -5.41
C GLY A 71 7.41 -8.37 -6.21
N VAL A 72 8.11 -7.40 -6.80
CA VAL A 72 9.41 -7.64 -7.44
C VAL A 72 10.46 -7.66 -6.34
N GLY A 73 10.69 -8.84 -5.76
CA GLY A 73 11.62 -9.10 -4.64
C GLY A 73 12.69 -8.01 -4.49
N CYS A 74 12.44 -7.06 -3.59
CA CYS A 74 13.30 -5.92 -3.39
C CYS A 74 14.15 -6.19 -2.15
N GLU A 75 15.19 -7.01 -2.32
CA GLU A 75 16.36 -7.00 -1.43
C GLU A 75 17.04 -5.64 -1.58
N LYS A 76 16.46 -4.61 -0.98
CA LYS A 76 17.19 -3.37 -0.70
C LYS A 76 17.97 -3.61 0.58
N GLU A 77 19.12 -4.25 0.37
CA GLU A 77 20.21 -4.31 1.32
C GLU A 77 20.49 -2.90 1.85
N PHE A 78 20.39 -2.74 3.16
CA PHE A 78 20.85 -1.56 3.88
C PHE A 78 22.36 -1.46 3.68
N SER A 79 22.84 -0.40 3.03
CA SER A 79 24.16 0.18 3.27
C SER A 79 23.97 1.47 4.06
#